data_AF-T1B5X1-F1
#
_entry.id   AF-T1B5X1-F1
#
_cell.length_a   1.000
_cell.length_b   1.000
_cell.length_c   1.000
_cell.angle_alpha   90.00
_cell.angle_beta   90.00
_cell.angle_gamma   90.00
#
_symmetry.space_group_name_H-M   'P 1'
#
loop_
_entity.id
_entity.type
_entity.pdbx_description
1 polymer ?
#
loop_
_entity_poly.entity_id
_entity_poly.type
_entity_poly.pdbx_seq_one_letter_code
_entity_poly.pdbx_strand_id
1 'polypeptide(L)' 'MSWIQKLYETYEQCKGHEPEGAERLLPVSHTFQQAHVEITLDSHGNFKSARTLGKEETVIPATEKYGWPNRQSAASAPTV' A
#
# COMPACT_ATOMS: atom_id res chain seq x y z
N MET A 1 -1.82 -0.39 -30.16
CA MET A 1 -2.08 0.45 -28.97
C MET A 1 -1.11 0.03 -27.87
N SER A 2 0.03 0.70 -27.68
CA SER A 2 1.15 0.24 -26.80
C SER A 2 1.32 1.07 -25.52
N TRP A 3 0.30 1.82 -25.11
CA TRP A 3 0.41 2.79 -24.00
C TRP A 3 0.87 2.14 -22.70
N ILE A 4 0.33 0.96 -22.36
CA ILE A 4 0.70 0.25 -21.12
C ILE A 4 2.19 -0.12 -21.09
N GLN A 5 2.74 -0.49 -22.25
CA GLN A 5 4.15 -0.86 -22.38
C GLN A 5 5.05 0.37 -22.23
N LYS A 6 4.66 1.51 -22.83
CA LYS A 6 5.38 2.77 -22.65
C LYS A 6 5.41 3.23 -21.19
N LEU A 7 4.31 3.07 -20.45
CA LEU A 7 4.26 3.37 -19.02
C LEU A 7 5.21 2.47 -18.22
N TYR A 8 5.25 1.17 -18.54
CA TYR A 8 6.15 0.23 -17.90
C TYR A 8 7.63 0.59 -18.17
N GLU A 9 7.97 0.91 -19.43
CA GLU A 9 9.31 1.35 -19.82
C GLU A 9 9.75 2.62 -19.06
N THR A 10 8.86 3.62 -18.93
CA THR A 10 9.14 4.82 -18.13
C THR A 10 9.37 4.48 -16.66
N TYR A 11 8.57 3.58 -16.09
CA TYR A 11 8.73 3.17 -14.70
C TYR A 11 10.11 2.53 -14.46
N GLU A 12 10.54 1.60 -15.30
CA GLU A 12 11.85 0.95 -15.18
C GLU A 12 13.01 1.94 -15.33
N GLN A 13 12.86 2.98 -16.16
CA GLN A 13 13.88 4.04 -16.31
C GLN A 13 13.98 4.96 -15.09
N CYS A 14 12.86 5.21 -14.39
CA CYS A 14 12.83 6.09 -13.22
C CYS A 14 13.17 5.37 -11.91
N LYS A 15 12.90 4.06 -11.81
CA LYS A 15 13.12 3.27 -10.61
C LYS A 15 14.59 3.28 -10.20
N GLY A 16 14.89 3.75 -8.98
CA GLY A 16 16.25 3.87 -8.46
C GLY A 16 17.01 5.11 -8.91
N HIS A 17 16.40 5.94 -9.78
CA HIS A 17 16.90 7.23 -10.22
C HIS A 17 15.95 8.36 -9.79
N GLU A 18 15.24 8.17 -8.68
CA GLU A 18 14.31 9.17 -8.16
C GLU A 18 15.08 10.45 -7.74
N PRO A 19 14.53 11.64 -8.02
CA PRO A 19 15.14 12.90 -7.60
C PRO A 19 15.27 12.96 -6.07
N GLU A 20 16.31 13.63 -5.59
CA GLU A 20 16.55 13.79 -4.17
C GLU A 20 15.38 14.54 -3.51
N GLY A 21 14.76 13.92 -2.51
CA GLY A 21 13.56 14.43 -1.84
C GLY A 21 12.22 14.01 -2.47
N ALA A 22 12.22 13.27 -3.57
CA ALA A 22 11.01 12.66 -4.11
C ALA A 22 10.64 11.37 -3.37
N GLU A 23 9.35 11.07 -3.31
CA GLU A 23 8.86 9.80 -2.78
C GLU A 23 9.30 8.65 -3.69
N ARG A 24 9.81 7.56 -3.09
CA ARG A 24 10.34 6.43 -3.85
C ARG A 24 9.23 5.72 -4.60
N LEU A 25 9.53 5.27 -5.81
CA LEU A 25 8.59 4.48 -6.59
C LEU A 25 8.36 3.12 -5.91
N LEU A 26 7.10 2.78 -5.69
CA LEU A 26 6.71 1.47 -5.21
C LEU A 26 6.94 0.41 -6.28
N PRO A 27 7.31 -0.83 -5.90
CA PRO A 27 7.33 -1.94 -6.83
C PRO A 27 6.00 -2.06 -7.59
N VAL A 28 6.07 -2.50 -8.85
CA VAL A 28 4.87 -2.74 -9.65
C VAL A 28 3.91 -3.67 -8.90
N SER A 29 2.63 -3.35 -8.96
CA SER A 29 1.56 -4.08 -8.26
C SER A 29 1.70 -4.05 -6.73
N HIS A 30 2.18 -2.97 -6.15
CA HIS A 30 2.14 -2.73 -4.70
C HIS A 30 1.48 -1.39 -4.39
N THR A 31 0.93 -1.27 -3.19
CA THR A 31 0.26 -0.06 -2.68
C THR A 31 0.65 0.17 -1.23
N PHE A 32 0.73 1.44 -0.83
CA PHE A 32 0.77 1.78 0.59
C PHE A 32 -0.59 1.50 1.22
N GLN A 33 -0.58 0.82 2.36
CA GLN A 33 -1.76 0.60 3.18
C GLN A 33 -1.44 0.87 4.65
N GLN A 34 -2.41 1.42 5.36
CA GLN A 34 -2.27 1.75 6.78
C GLN A 34 -2.38 0.47 7.62
N ALA A 35 -1.27 0.04 8.22
CA ALA A 35 -1.23 -1.09 9.13
C ALA A 35 -1.60 -0.62 10.54
N HIS A 36 -2.64 -1.22 11.12
CA HIS A 36 -3.11 -0.87 12.47
C HIS A 36 -2.60 -1.84 13.54
N VAL A 37 -2.26 -3.07 13.14
CA VAL A 37 -1.80 -4.14 14.02
C VAL A 37 -0.68 -4.89 13.31
N GLU A 38 0.43 -5.10 14.01
CA GLU A 38 1.53 -5.96 13.59
C GLU A 38 1.45 -7.27 14.36
N ILE A 39 1.54 -8.39 13.64
CA ILE A 39 1.60 -9.73 14.21
C ILE A 39 2.91 -10.39 13.76
N THR A 40 3.72 -10.81 14.72
CA THR A 40 4.96 -11.54 14.47
C THR A 40 4.69 -13.03 14.62
N LEU A 41 4.97 -13.78 13.56
CA LEU A 41 4.92 -15.24 13.53
C LEU A 41 6.34 -15.79 13.34
N ASP A 42 6.58 -17.02 13.79
CA ASP A 42 7.78 -17.76 13.40
C ASP A 42 7.62 -18.46 12.03
N SER A 43 8.69 -19.08 11.55
CA SER A 43 8.69 -19.81 10.27
C SER A 43 7.77 -21.03 10.24
N HIS A 44 7.33 -21.52 11.40
CA HIS A 44 6.37 -22.62 11.55
C HIS A 44 4.93 -22.12 11.76
N GLY A 45 4.71 -20.80 11.76
CA GLY A 45 3.42 -20.17 11.99
C GLY A 45 3.04 -20.02 13.46
N ASN A 46 3.94 -20.27 14.41
CA ASN A 46 3.65 -20.05 15.83
C ASN A 46 3.64 -18.56 16.14
N PHE A 47 2.65 -18.15 16.92
CA PHE A 47 2.49 -16.77 17.38
C PHE A 47 3.63 -16.38 18.33
N LYS A 48 4.30 -15.25 18.03
CA LYS A 48 5.32 -14.66 18.90
C LYS A 48 4.81 -13.43 19.63
N SER A 49 4.20 -12.49 18.92
CA SER A 49 3.73 -11.23 19.51
C SER A 49 2.73 -10.51 18.61
N ALA A 50 1.92 -9.64 19.21
CA ALA A 50 1.11 -8.66 18.49
C ALA A 50 1.16 -7.30 19.20
N ARG A 51 1.18 -6.22 18.41
CA ARG A 51 1.08 -4.85 18.92
C ARG A 51 0.25 -3.98 17.98
N THR A 52 -0.38 -2.95 18.54
CA THR A 52 -1.03 -1.90 17.76
C THR A 52 0.03 -0.97 17.20
N LEU A 53 -0.01 -0.72 15.90
CA LEU A 53 0.79 0.30 15.24
C LEU A 53 -0.02 1.60 15.15
N GLY A 54 0.67 2.73 15.06
CA GLY A 54 0.05 4.02 14.75
C GLY A 54 -0.42 4.09 13.29
N LYS A 55 -0.54 5.31 12.76
CA LYS A 55 -0.71 5.52 11.31
C LYS A 55 0.62 5.26 10.60
N GLU A 56 0.93 3.99 10.39
CA GLU A 56 2.15 3.55 9.71
C GLU A 56 1.80 2.97 8.34
N GLU A 57 2.48 3.43 7.30
CA GLU A 57 2.28 2.97 5.92
C GLU A 57 3.14 1.76 5.63
N THR A 58 2.50 0.67 5.22
CA THR A 58 3.16 -0.57 4.82
C THR A 58 2.94 -0.81 3.33
N VAL A 59 4.00 -1.21 2.64
CA VAL A 59 3.94 -1.62 1.23
C VAL A 59 3.38 -3.03 1.16
N ILE A 60 2.21 -3.19 0.55
CA ILE A 60 1.53 -4.47 0.40
C ILE A 60 1.27 -4.73 -1.09
N PRO A 61 1.35 -5.99 -1.57
CA PRO A 61 0.93 -6.33 -2.92
C PRO A 61 -0.51 -5.87 -3.18
N ALA A 62 -0.70 -5.15 -4.28
CA ALA A 62 -1.99 -4.72 -4.79
C ALA A 62 -2.78 -5.95 -5.23
N THR A 63 -3.67 -6.41 -4.35
CA THR A 63 -4.50 -7.59 -4.57
C THR A 63 -5.94 -7.14 -4.78
N GLU A 64 -6.50 -7.41 -5.97
CA GLU A 64 -7.86 -6.98 -6.35
C GLU A 64 -8.95 -7.46 -5.38
N LYS A 65 -8.71 -8.60 -4.71
CA LYS A 65 -9.63 -9.19 -3.73
C LYS A 65 -9.75 -8.38 -2.43
N TYR A 66 -8.76 -7.55 -2.10
CA TYR A 66 -8.72 -6.74 -0.89
C TYR A 66 -8.92 -5.26 -1.22
N GLY A 67 -9.95 -4.97 -2.02
CA GLY A 67 -10.46 -3.62 -2.16
C GLY A 67 -11.00 -3.13 -0.81
N TRP A 68 -10.34 -2.12 -0.23
CA TRP A 68 -10.89 -1.37 0.89
C TRP A 68 -12.32 -0.91 0.53
N PRO A 69 -13.35 -1.11 1.38
CA PRO A 69 -14.69 -0.62 1.07
C PRO A 69 -14.63 0.90 0.90
N ASN A 70 -14.98 1.38 -0.30
CA ASN A 70 -14.99 2.77 -0.69
C ASN A 70 -15.32 3.72 0.48
N ARG A 71 -14.42 4.66 0.77
CA ARG A 71 -14.60 5.79 1.71
C ARG A 71 -15.62 6.83 1.18
N GLN A 72 -16.68 6.39 0.50
CA GLN A 72 -17.78 7.25 0.03
C GLN A 72 -19.08 6.86 0.73
N SER A 73 -19.14 7.05 2.04
CA SER A 73 -20.40 7.21 2.78
C SER A 73 -20.16 7.88 4.14
N ALA A 74 -19.48 9.04 4.12
CA ALA A 74 -19.49 9.95 5.27
C ALA A 74 -19.94 11.35 4.79
N ALA A 75 -21.14 11.40 4.20
CA ALA A 75 -21.84 12.64 3.93
C ALA A 75 -23.31 12.48 4.34
N SER A 76 -23.56 12.62 5.64
CA SER A 76 -24.76 13.21 6.26
C SER A 76 -24.86 12.76 7.72
N ALA A 77 -24.37 13.59 8.64
CA ALA A 77 -24.83 13.55 10.02
C ALA A 77 -26.02 14.53 10.12
N PRO A 78 -27.23 14.09 10.54
CA PRO A 78 -28.26 15.03 10.92
C PRO A 78 -27.88 15.69 12.25
N THR A 79 -27.75 17.01 12.24
CA THR A 79 -27.76 17.85 13.43
C THR A 79 -29.12 17.72 14.11
N VAL A 80 -29.10 17.49 15.44
CA VAL A 80 -30.25 17.52 16.34
C VAL A 80 -30.99 18.85 16.24
#